data_AF-A0A6B2C0G3-F1
#
_entry.id   AF-A0A6B2C0G3-F1
#
_cell.length_a   1.000
_cell.length_b   1.000
_cell.length_c   1.000
_cell.angle_alpha   90.00
_cell.angle_beta   90.00
_cell.angle_gamma   90.00
#
_symmetry.space_group_name_H-M   'P 1'
#
loop_
_entity.id
_entity.type
_entity.pdbx_description
1 polymer ?
#
loop_
_entity_poly.entity_id
_entity_poly.type
_entity_poly.pdbx_seq_one_letter_code
_entity_poly.pdbx_strand_id
1 'polypeptide(L)'
;MRIADYSVLDMYEFSVNGALKAIESCSRNELLRIINDREKTVRRDTKRYWRIRCKEQTGEVSLYYIDNLKLYADKSGLERACAKSNFAAALSTIPTVNIPLGQT
;
A
#
# COMPACT_ATOMS: atom_id res chain seq x y z
N MET A 1 -15.24 7.37 7.06
CA MET A 1 -14.92 8.16 5.85
C MET A 1 -15.11 7.20 4.67
N ARG A 2 -16.36 7.02 4.19
CA ARG A 2 -16.74 5.83 3.40
C ARG A 2 -15.85 5.54 2.18
N ILE A 3 -15.27 6.56 1.56
CA ILE A 3 -14.44 6.42 0.35
C ILE A 3 -13.09 5.77 0.66
N ALA A 4 -12.47 6.07 1.81
CA ALA A 4 -11.23 5.42 2.23
C ALA A 4 -11.45 3.94 2.59
N ASP A 5 -12.61 3.63 3.16
CA ASP A 5 -13.00 2.26 3.51
C ASP A 5 -13.13 1.37 2.25
N TYR A 6 -13.60 1.92 1.12
CA TYR A 6 -13.62 1.21 -0.16
C TYR A 6 -12.23 1.03 -0.78
N SER A 7 -11.33 2.02 -0.63
CA SER A 7 -9.94 1.87 -1.08
C SER A 7 -9.22 0.74 -0.34
N VAL A 8 -9.53 0.51 0.94
CA VAL A 8 -9.01 -0.63 1.69
C VAL A 8 -9.47 -1.95 1.04
N LEU A 9 -10.76 -2.09 0.74
CA LEU A 9 -11.29 -3.33 0.14
C LEU A 9 -10.76 -3.56 -1.28
N ASP A 10 -10.74 -2.52 -2.12
CA ASP A 10 -10.26 -2.59 -3.50
C ASP A 10 -8.76 -2.95 -3.57
N MET A 11 -7.97 -2.44 -2.62
CA MET A 11 -6.53 -2.69 -2.59
C MET A 11 -6.16 -3.96 -1.84
N TYR A 12 -6.98 -4.44 -0.90
CA TYR A 12 -6.62 -5.57 -0.06
C TYR A 12 -6.40 -6.84 -0.89
N GLU A 13 -7.39 -7.26 -1.68
CA GLU A 13 -7.27 -8.47 -2.51
C GLU A 13 -6.09 -8.35 -3.49
N PHE A 14 -6.00 -7.22 -4.21
CA PHE A 14 -4.93 -6.96 -5.16
C PHE A 14 -3.54 -7.05 -4.49
N SER A 15 -3.39 -6.40 -3.32
CA SER A 15 -2.11 -6.40 -2.61
C SER A 15 -1.80 -7.77 -2.03
N VAL A 16 -2.73 -8.48 -1.40
CA VAL A 16 -2.48 -9.82 -0.85
C VAL A 16 -2.09 -10.80 -1.96
N ASN A 17 -2.82 -10.82 -3.07
CA ASN A 17 -2.50 -11.67 -4.22
C ASN A 17 -1.14 -11.32 -4.83
N GLY A 18 -0.79 -10.03 -4.89
CA GLY A 18 0.55 -9.59 -5.28
C GLY A 18 1.63 -10.09 -4.31
N ALA A 19 1.44 -9.94 -3.01
CA ALA A 19 2.41 -10.42 -2.02
C ALA A 19 2.59 -11.94 -2.10
N LEU A 20 1.51 -12.69 -2.27
CA LEU A 20 1.56 -14.14 -2.44
C LEU A 20 2.42 -14.52 -3.66
N LYS A 21 2.20 -13.88 -4.81
CA LYS A 21 3.02 -14.09 -6.02
C LYS A 21 4.50 -13.76 -5.79
N ALA A 22 4.81 -12.67 -5.07
CA ALA A 22 6.19 -12.35 -4.73
C ALA A 22 6.82 -13.44 -3.85
N ILE A 23 6.11 -13.89 -2.82
CA ILE A 23 6.54 -14.94 -1.88
C ILE A 23 6.76 -16.28 -2.59
N GLU A 24 5.86 -16.67 -3.48
CA GLU A 24 5.89 -17.95 -4.20
C GLU A 24 6.97 -17.97 -5.28
N SER A 25 7.09 -16.88 -6.06
CA SER A 25 8.11 -16.77 -7.09
C SER A 25 9.52 -16.59 -6.53
N CYS A 26 9.63 -16.02 -5.32
CA CYS A 26 10.90 -15.62 -4.70
C CYS A 26 11.81 -14.83 -5.65
N SER A 27 11.22 -14.13 -6.63
CA SER A 27 11.94 -13.50 -7.73
C SER A 27 12.04 -12.00 -7.51
N ARG A 28 13.26 -11.47 -7.56
CA ARG A 28 13.49 -10.02 -7.47
C ARG A 28 12.79 -9.25 -8.58
N ASN A 29 12.75 -9.78 -9.79
CA ASN A 29 12.09 -9.12 -10.91
C ASN A 29 10.57 -9.09 -10.70
N GLU A 30 9.99 -10.18 -10.22
CA GLU A 30 8.56 -10.25 -9.93
C GLU A 30 8.17 -9.33 -8.77
N LEU A 31 8.99 -9.29 -7.71
CA LEU A 31 8.85 -8.34 -6.61
C LEU A 31 8.82 -6.88 -7.10
N LEU A 32 9.80 -6.48 -7.91
CA LEU A 32 9.88 -5.12 -8.43
C LEU A 32 8.67 -4.78 -9.31
N ARG A 33 8.20 -5.74 -10.12
CA ARG A 33 6.98 -5.58 -10.92
C ARG A 33 5.77 -5.34 -10.02
N ILE A 34 5.59 -6.16 -8.98
CA ILE A 34 4.46 -6.05 -8.05
C ILE A 34 4.48 -4.72 -7.29
N ILE A 35 5.64 -4.29 -6.80
CA ILE A 35 5.79 -2.99 -6.12
C ILE A 35 5.41 -1.84 -7.06
N ASN A 36 5.87 -1.88 -8.32
CA ASN A 36 5.53 -0.86 -9.31
C ASN A 36 4.02 -0.84 -9.62
N ASP A 37 3.38 -2.00 -9.72
CA ASP A 37 1.94 -2.08 -9.98
C ASP A 37 1.11 -1.59 -8.77
N ARG A 38 1.55 -1.86 -7.54
CA ARG A 38 0.96 -1.27 -6.33
C ARG A 38 1.07 0.25 -6.34
N GLU A 39 2.23 0.80 -6.68
CA GLU A 39 2.42 2.26 -6.77
C GLU A 39 1.48 2.90 -7.80
N LYS A 40 1.33 2.28 -8.98
CA LYS A 40 0.37 2.76 -10.01
C LYS A 40 -1.07 2.71 -9.50
N THR A 41 -1.46 1.66 -8.79
CA THR A 41 -2.79 1.54 -8.19
C THR A 41 -3.04 2.64 -7.17
N VAL A 42 -2.10 2.89 -6.25
CA VAL A 42 -2.17 4.00 -5.28
C VAL A 42 -2.32 5.34 -6.00
N ARG A 43 -1.47 5.62 -7.01
CA ARG A 43 -1.51 6.86 -7.79
C ARG A 43 -2.87 7.05 -8.48
N ARG A 44 -3.48 5.98 -9.00
CA ARG A 44 -4.82 6.03 -9.59
C ARG A 44 -5.89 6.33 -8.53
N ASP A 45 -5.77 5.74 -7.35
CA ASP A 45 -6.72 5.92 -6.26
C ASP A 45 -6.73 7.35 -5.72
N THR A 46 -5.60 8.07 -5.80
CA THR A 46 -5.53 9.49 -5.39
C THR A 46 -6.57 10.40 -6.06
N LYS A 47 -7.05 10.03 -7.27
CA LYS A 47 -8.10 10.77 -7.99
C LYS A 47 -9.46 10.74 -7.27
N ARG A 48 -9.72 9.71 -6.44
CA ARG A 48 -10.96 9.60 -5.65
C ARG A 48 -11.06 10.67 -4.57
N TYR A 49 -9.93 11.21 -4.12
CA TYR A 49 -9.84 12.19 -3.04
C TYR A 49 -9.79 13.65 -3.53
N TRP A 50 -10.26 13.92 -4.76
CA TRP A 50 -10.19 15.25 -5.37
C TRP A 50 -10.83 16.36 -4.52
N ARG A 51 -11.87 16.07 -3.74
CA ARG A 51 -12.54 17.04 -2.85
C ARG A 51 -11.68 17.49 -1.66
N ILE A 52 -10.76 16.63 -1.20
CA ILE A 52 -9.84 16.93 -0.09
C ILE A 52 -8.64 17.71 -0.64
N ARG A 53 -8.13 17.30 -1.80
CA ARG A 53 -7.04 17.99 -2.53
C ARG A 53 -7.28 19.47 -2.81
N CYS A 54 -8.52 19.91 -2.96
CA CYS A 54 -8.85 21.31 -3.24
C CYS A 54 -8.93 22.21 -1.99
N LYS A 55 -9.05 21.64 -0.79
CA LYS A 55 -9.24 22.42 0.46
C LYS A 55 -7.93 22.75 1.19
N GLU A 56 -6.89 21.92 1.05
CA GLU A 56 -5.60 22.14 1.70
C GLU A 56 -4.67 22.97 0.80
N GLN A 57 -4.82 24.30 0.86
CA GLN A 57 -3.82 25.24 0.32
C GLN A 57 -2.51 25.24 1.15
N THR A 58 -2.49 24.51 2.27
CA THR A 58 -1.40 24.44 3.25
C THR A 58 -0.55 23.16 3.17
N GLY A 59 -0.83 22.24 2.23
CA GLY A 59 0.07 21.12 1.93
C GLY A 59 0.17 20.02 2.99
N GLU A 60 -0.77 19.94 3.93
CA GLU A 60 -0.79 18.86 4.92
C GLU A 60 -1.17 17.52 4.27
N VAL A 61 -0.45 16.45 4.61
CA VAL A 61 -0.73 15.12 4.06
C VAL A 61 -1.88 14.50 4.83
N SER A 62 -3.05 14.32 4.20
CA SER A 62 -4.23 13.70 4.84
C SER A 62 -4.26 12.16 4.81
N LEU A 63 -3.56 11.50 3.87
CA LEU A 63 -3.64 10.05 3.66
C LEU A 63 -2.30 9.47 3.20
N TYR A 64 -1.89 8.37 3.82
CA TYR A 64 -0.73 7.56 3.45
C TYR A 64 -1.17 6.19 2.92
N TYR A 65 -0.34 5.60 2.07
CA TYR A 65 -0.43 4.19 1.68
C TYR A 65 0.86 3.51 2.11
N ILE A 66 0.77 2.64 3.10
CA ILE A 66 1.93 1.92 3.63
C ILE A 66 2.06 0.61 2.86
N ASP A 67 3.12 0.45 2.07
CA ASP A 67 3.42 -0.79 1.36
C ASP A 67 4.33 -1.70 2.21
N ASN A 68 3.70 -2.63 2.94
CA ASN A 68 4.44 -3.55 3.81
C ASN A 68 5.35 -4.52 3.04
N LEU A 69 5.01 -4.89 1.79
CA LEU A 69 5.88 -5.73 0.97
C LEU A 69 7.18 -5.00 0.64
N LYS A 70 7.07 -3.74 0.22
CA LYS A 70 8.24 -2.89 -0.07
C LYS A 70 9.07 -2.69 1.19
N LEU A 71 8.44 -2.30 2.30
CA LEU A 71 9.14 -2.07 3.58
C LEU A 71 9.85 -3.33 4.07
N TYR A 72 9.20 -4.49 3.97
CA TYR A 72 9.79 -5.76 4.35
C TYR A 72 10.97 -6.14 3.46
N ALA A 73 10.81 -6.04 2.14
CA ALA A 73 11.88 -6.33 1.19
C ALA A 73 13.09 -5.41 1.38
N ASP A 74 12.86 -4.11 1.54
CA ASP A 74 13.92 -3.11 1.74
C ASP A 74 14.71 -3.35 3.04
N LYS A 75 14.03 -3.79 4.12
CA LYS A 75 14.68 -3.98 5.43
C LYS A 75 15.26 -5.38 5.66
N SER A 76 14.59 -6.42 5.16
CA SER A 76 14.83 -7.81 5.55
C SER A 76 15.21 -8.74 4.40
N GLY A 77 15.03 -8.28 3.15
CA GLY A 77 15.08 -9.14 1.97
C GLY A 77 13.82 -10.00 1.83
N LEU A 78 13.38 -10.23 0.59
CA LEU A 78 12.20 -11.06 0.31
C LEU A 78 12.45 -12.54 0.65
N GLU A 79 13.71 -12.99 0.61
CA GLU A 79 14.13 -14.38 0.76
C GLU A 79 13.60 -15.00 2.06
N ARG A 80 13.52 -14.20 3.14
CA ARG A 80 13.03 -14.64 4.44
C ARG A 80 11.53 -14.98 4.46
N ALA A 81 10.77 -14.43 3.52
CA ALA A 81 9.34 -14.67 3.36
C ALA A 81 9.03 -15.73 2.30
N CYS A 82 10.01 -16.18 1.51
CA CYS A 82 9.77 -17.15 0.44
C CYS A 82 9.19 -18.46 0.99
N ALA A 83 8.23 -19.02 0.24
CA ALA A 83 7.43 -20.19 0.63
C ALA A 83 6.59 -20.04 1.93
N LYS A 84 6.48 -18.84 2.52
CA LYS A 84 5.63 -18.56 3.69
C LYS A 84 4.38 -17.81 3.26
N SER A 85 3.49 -18.49 2.56
CA SER A 85 2.25 -17.90 2.00
C SER A 85 1.38 -17.21 3.06
N ASN A 86 1.42 -17.67 4.31
CA ASN A 86 0.74 -17.04 5.45
C ASN A 86 1.19 -15.59 5.71
N PHE A 87 2.35 -15.15 5.20
CA PHE A 87 2.82 -13.77 5.34
C PHE A 87 2.13 -12.82 4.37
N ALA A 88 1.50 -13.32 3.29
CA ALA A 88 0.97 -12.49 2.22
C ALA A 88 -0.04 -11.44 2.71
N ALA A 89 -0.92 -11.80 3.65
CA ALA A 89 -1.88 -10.89 4.25
C ALA A 89 -1.21 -9.71 4.99
N ALA A 90 -0.14 -9.99 5.74
CA ALA A 90 0.61 -8.98 6.48
C ALA A 90 1.41 -8.04 5.56
N LEU A 91 1.77 -8.51 4.35
CA LEU A 91 2.49 -7.75 3.33
C LEU A 91 1.55 -6.97 2.38
N SER A 92 0.27 -6.82 2.73
CA SER A 92 -0.66 -5.98 1.98
C SER A 92 -0.33 -4.47 2.10
N THR A 93 -0.91 -3.67 1.21
CA THR A 93 -0.82 -2.20 1.28
C THR A 93 -1.94 -1.69 2.19
N ILE A 94 -1.60 -0.82 3.14
CA ILE A 94 -2.55 -0.33 4.14
C ILE A 94 -2.75 1.19 3.97
N PRO A 95 -3.93 1.65 3.53
CA PRO A 95 -4.31 3.05 3.61
C PRO A 95 -4.39 3.50 5.07
N THR A 96 -3.73 4.62 5.40
CA THR A 96 -3.65 5.16 6.76
C THR A 96 -3.96 6.65 6.73
N VAL A 97 -4.99 7.05 7.46
CA VAL A 97 -5.37 8.48 7.58
C VAL A 97 -4.39 9.16 8.52
N ASN A 98 -3.86 10.30 8.08
CA ASN A 98 -3.08 11.15 8.96
C ASN A 98 -4.03 12.02 9.79
N ILE A 99 -3.91 11.98 11.11
CA ILE A 99 -4.66 12.86 12.00
C ILE A 99 -3.65 13.88 12.53
N PRO A 100 -3.67 15.13 12.04
CA PRO A 100 -2.77 16.15 12.56
C PRO A 100 -3.03 16.36 14.05
N LEU A 101 -1.97 16.57 14.82
CA LEU A 101 -2.10 17.00 16.21
C LEU A 101 -2.88 18.31 16.20
N GLY A 102 -4.03 18.34 16.86
CA GLY A 102 -4.91 19.51 16.87
C GLY A 102 -4.10 20.75 17.24
N GLN A 103 -4.20 21.81 16.43
CA GLN A 103 -3.69 23.12 16.82
C GLN A 103 -4.46 23.53 18.08
N THR A 104 -3.81 23.41 19.24
CA THR A 104 -4.24 24.02 20.51
C THR A 104 -4.05 25.52 20.45
#